data_AF-A0A1U7EW40-F1
#
_entry.id   AF-A0A1U7EW40-F1
#
_cell.length_a   1.000
_cell.length_b   1.000
_cell.length_c   1.000
_cell.angle_alpha   90.00
_cell.angle_beta   90.00
_cell.angle_gamma   90.00
#
_symmetry.space_group_name_H-M   'P 1'
#
loop_
_entity.id
_entity.type
_entity.pdbx_description
1 polymer ?
#
loop_
_entity_poly.entity_id
_entity_poly.type
_entity_poly.pdbx_seq_one_letter_code
_entity_poly.pdbx_strand_id
1 'polypeptide(L)' 'MARDYPKEAPAGVPPEDRERARELQHELVVLKARLESATFDQQEAYRRAIRDRREELRSLVETDT' A
#
# COMPACT_ATOMS: atom_id res chain seq x y z
N MET A 1 11.95 -14.73 -4.48
CA MET A 1 11.19 -14.32 -5.67
C MET A 1 10.74 -12.89 -5.46
N ALA A 2 11.26 -11.94 -6.25
CA ALA A 2 10.75 -10.57 -6.25
C ALA A 2 9.33 -10.63 -6.84
N ARG A 3 8.31 -10.58 -5.97
CA ARG A 3 6.91 -10.45 -6.38
C ARG A 3 6.84 -9.16 -7.21
N ASP A 4 6.46 -9.29 -8.48
CA ASP A 4 6.41 -8.20 -9.45
C ASP A 4 5.85 -6.94 -8.82
N TYR A 5 6.71 -5.92 -8.72
CA TYR A 5 6.29 -4.59 -8.32
C TYR A 5 5.27 -4.09 -9.35
N PRO A 6 4.13 -3.51 -8.92
CA PRO A 6 3.33 -2.76 -9.85
C PRO A 6 4.19 -1.60 -10.38
N LYS A 7 4.58 -1.67 -11.65
CA LYS A 7 5.37 -0.62 -12.32
C LYS A 7 4.55 0.66 -12.52
N GLU A 8 3.22 0.56 -12.39
CA GLU A 8 2.27 1.62 -12.68
C GLU A 8 1.46 1.98 -11.43
N ALA A 9 1.17 3.27 -11.29
CA ALA A 9 0.26 3.74 -10.26
C ALA A 9 -1.14 3.14 -10.51
N PRO A 10 -1.98 2.97 -9.47
CA PRO A 10 -3.36 2.53 -9.66
C PRO A 10 -4.10 3.43 -10.66
N ALA A 11 -5.01 2.84 -11.43
CA ALA A 11 -5.89 3.61 -12.31
C ALA A 11 -6.73 4.60 -11.48
N GLY A 12 -6.91 5.82 -12.00
CA GLY A 12 -7.67 6.88 -11.32
C GLY A 12 -6.88 7.73 -10.34
N VAL A 13 -5.56 7.53 -10.20
CA VAL A 13 -4.70 8.42 -9.41
C VAL A 13 -4.28 9.64 -10.26
N PRO A 14 -4.52 10.88 -9.78
CA PRO A 14 -4.07 12.11 -10.42
C PRO A 14 -2.55 12.11 -10.67
N PRO A 15 -2.05 12.70 -11.78
CA PRO A 15 -0.62 12.72 -12.10
C PRO A 15 0.30 13.16 -10.95
N GLU A 16 -0.13 14.15 -10.16
CA GLU A 16 0.56 14.70 -8.99
C GLU A 16 0.73 13.69 -7.85
N ASP A 17 -0.18 12.71 -7.74
CA ASP A 17 -0.20 11.72 -6.66
C ASP A 17 0.38 10.36 -7.08
N ARG A 18 0.74 10.19 -8.35
CA ARG A 18 1.23 8.90 -8.90
C ARG A 18 2.48 8.39 -8.21
N GLU A 19 3.40 9.27 -7.85
CA GLU A 19 4.61 8.89 -7.11
C GLU A 19 4.24 8.37 -5.73
N ARG A 20 3.41 9.11 -5.00
CA ARG A 20 2.94 8.70 -3.68
C ARG A 20 2.16 7.39 -3.72
N ALA A 21 1.30 7.19 -4.71
CA ALA A 21 0.55 5.96 -4.87
C ALA A 21 1.46 4.74 -5.13
N ARG A 22 2.56 4.92 -5.88
CA ARG A 22 3.57 3.87 -6.08
C ARG A 22 4.32 3.53 -4.78
N GLU A 23 4.67 4.54 -4.00
CA GLU A 23 5.28 4.33 -2.67
C GLU A 23 4.37 3.51 -1.76
N LEU A 24 3.08 3.88 -1.68
CA LEU A 24 2.11 3.16 -0.86
C LEU A 24 1.90 1.72 -1.32
N GLN A 25 1.91 1.47 -2.64
CA GLN A 25 1.91 0.09 -3.16
C GLN A 25 3.14 -0.70 -2.71
N HIS A 26 4.33 -0.07 -2.72
CA HIS A 26 5.57 -0.69 -2.23
C HIS A 26 5.48 -1.01 -0.74
N GLU A 27 5.09 -0.03 0.07
CA GLU A 27 4.91 -0.20 1.51
C GLU A 27 3.92 -1.33 1.82
N LEU A 28 2.82 -1.41 1.08
CA LEU A 28 1.82 -2.48 1.23
C LEU A 28 2.40 -3.87 0.91
N VAL A 29 3.24 -4.01 -0.11
CA VAL A 29 3.91 -5.29 -0.43
C VAL A 29 4.83 -5.71 0.72
N VAL A 30 5.64 -4.78 1.23
CA VAL A 30 6.56 -5.04 2.34
C VAL A 30 5.79 -5.38 3.62
N LEU A 31 4.76 -4.61 3.96
CA LEU A 31 3.95 -4.84 5.16
C LEU A 31 3.22 -6.18 5.10
N LYS A 32 2.69 -6.58 3.94
CA LYS A 32 2.09 -7.92 3.77
C LYS A 32 3.11 -9.04 3.96
N ALA A 33 4.30 -8.90 3.38
CA ALA A 33 5.37 -9.88 3.59
C ALA A 33 5.80 -9.97 5.06
N ARG A 34 5.89 -8.82 5.75
CA ARG A 34 6.18 -8.77 7.19
C ARG A 34 5.07 -9.40 8.02
N LEU A 35 3.81 -9.15 7.69
CA LEU A 35 2.65 -9.76 8.34
C LEU A 35 2.66 -11.29 8.18
N GLU A 36 3.00 -11.80 6.99
CA GLU A 36 3.13 -13.25 6.72
C GLU A 36 4.18 -13.90 7.66
N SER A 37 5.23 -13.16 8.04
CA SER A 37 6.29 -13.64 8.96
C SER A 37 6.13 -13.21 10.43
N ALA A 38 5.07 -12.45 10.77
CA ALA A 38 4.95 -11.80 12.07
C ALA A 38 4.46 -12.74 13.17
N THR A 39 4.95 -12.53 14.40
CA THR A 39 4.37 -13.17 15.60
C THR A 39 2.96 -12.65 15.87
N PHE A 40 2.16 -13.41 16.63
CA PHE A 40 0.78 -13.04 16.96
C PHE A 40 0.66 -11.60 17.48
N ASP A 41 1.55 -11.21 18.40
CA ASP A 41 1.55 -9.87 19.00
C ASP A 41 1.86 -8.75 17.99
N GLN A 42 2.64 -9.07 16.96
CA GLN A 42 3.01 -8.12 15.89
C GLN A 42 1.98 -8.06 14.77
N GLN A 43 1.16 -9.10 14.60
CA GLN A 43 0.19 -9.17 13.49
C GLN A 43 -0.81 -8.02 13.53
N GLU A 44 -1.29 -7.62 14.71
CA GLU A 44 -2.28 -6.54 14.80
C GLU A 44 -1.68 -5.19 14.39
N ALA A 45 -0.42 -4.93 14.76
CA ALA A 45 0.30 -3.73 14.34
C ALA A 45 0.46 -3.68 12.82
N TYR A 46 0.85 -4.79 12.18
CA TYR A 46 0.96 -4.85 10.73
C TYR A 46 -0.39 -4.78 10.01
N ARG A 47 -1.45 -5.41 10.55
CA ARG A 47 -2.82 -5.29 10.03
C ARG A 47 -3.29 -3.85 10.05
N ARG A 48 -3.07 -3.14 11.16
CA ARG A 48 -3.39 -1.70 11.27
C ARG A 48 -2.61 -0.90 10.24
N ALA A 49 -1.30 -1.07 10.14
CA ALA A 49 -0.48 -0.35 9.16
C ALA A 49 -0.94 -0.62 7.72
N ILE A 50 -1.29 -1.87 7.37
CA ILE A 50 -1.84 -2.22 6.05
C ILE A 50 -3.17 -1.52 5.78
N ARG A 51 -4.05 -1.47 6.79
CA ARG A 51 -5.35 -0.78 6.67
C ARG A 51 -5.12 0.71 6.42
N ASP A 52 -4.30 1.35 7.23
CA ASP A 52 -4.04 2.79 7.14
C ASP A 52 -3.44 3.16 5.77
N ARG A 53 -2.50 2.36 5.23
CA ARG A 53 -1.94 2.58 3.88
C ARG A 53 -2.89 2.28 2.73
N ARG A 54 -3.85 1.36 2.92
CA ARG A 54 -4.92 1.12 1.94
C ARG A 54 -5.91 2.27 1.90
N GLU A 55 -6.21 2.86 3.05
CA GLU A 55 -7.09 4.02 3.15
C GLU A 55 -6.44 5.24 2.50
N GLU A 56 -5.15 5.49 2.78
CA GLU A 56 -4.37 6.54 2.11
C GLU A 56 -4.33 6.32 0.59
N LEU A 57 -4.06 5.09 0.13
CA LEU A 57 -4.04 4.80 -1.31
C LEU A 57 -5.43 5.02 -1.95
N ARG A 58 -6.51 4.73 -1.23
CA ARG A 58 -7.88 4.98 -1.69
C ARG A 58 -8.16 6.47 -1.79
N SER A 59 -7.77 7.28 -0.80
CA SER A 59 -8.01 8.72 -0.85
C SER A 59 -7.33 9.37 -2.05
N LEU A 60 -6.17 8.87 -2.48
CA LEU A 60 -5.50 9.35 -3.70
C LEU A 60 -6.26 9.04 -5.00
N VAL A 61 -7.14 8.02 -5.00
CA VAL A 61 -8.00 7.70 -6.16
C VAL A 61 -9.28 8.53 -6.15
N GLU A 62 -9.80 8.85 -4.96
CA GLU A 62 -11.07 9.56 -4.79
C GLU A 62 -10.94 11.10 -4.90
N THR A 63 -9.73 11.63 -5.07
CA THR A 63 -9.48 13.09 -5.18
C THR A 63 -9.90 13.67 -6.55
N ASP A 64 -10.25 12.83 -7.53
CA ASP A 64 -10.61 13.21 -8.91
C ASP A 64 -12.12 13.06 -9.21
N THR A 65 -13.00 13.34 -8.23
CA THR A 65 -14.46 13.47 -8.45
C THR A 65 -14.95 14.89 -8.23
#